data_AF-A0A6G0X581-F1
#
_entry.id   AF-A0A6G0X581-F1
#
_cell.length_a   1.000
_cell.length_b   1.000
_cell.length_c   1.000
_cell.angle_alpha   90.00
_cell.angle_beta   90.00
_cell.angle_gamma   90.00
#
_symmetry.space_group_name_H-M   'P 1'
#
loop_
_entity.id
_entity.type
_entity.pdbx_description
1 polymer ?
#
loop_
_entity_poly.entity_id
_entity_poly.type
_entity_poly.pdbx_seq_one_letter_code
_entity_poly.pdbx_strand_id
1 'polypeptide(L)'
;MSRHSKNNTATHHFTYHEKVAAGHGTLKRRYGKDSQLAFGCCCLCLKPILDKDEPLASPCGYLFCKGCIYANLLAQKQQIKLDLAAYEVQEEAKQAKEDAEKLASERKMLEASLGMSRPKDFMKSAEERAKLQVMSKVDLETTDEKAKELKRTSFWVPDFTPTAEVTLAKPDDFTKDPMSGKPLKLKQLMPVHLKRSDAETKGETVVMCAVSNKAITHQLPVLLRPSGQIIMESLLKDMVLPTMTCPISGLKLRQKDIVHLQAGGSSFSAHSTVEAKKYRPSMT
;
A
#
# COMPACT_ATOMS: atom_id res chain seq x y z
N MET A 1 -29.20 -9.82 46.42
CA MET A 1 -29.67 -10.25 45.09
C MET A 1 -29.72 -9.03 44.19
N SER A 2 -29.06 -9.04 43.03
CA SER A 2 -29.23 -7.97 42.05
C SER A 2 -30.69 -7.94 41.57
N ARG A 3 -31.30 -6.75 41.45
CA ARG A 3 -32.66 -6.62 40.90
C ARG A 3 -32.63 -7.05 39.43
N HIS A 4 -33.55 -7.94 39.03
CA HIS A 4 -33.65 -8.47 37.67
C HIS A 4 -33.72 -7.38 36.58
N SER A 5 -34.29 -6.22 36.91
CA SER A 5 -34.34 -5.05 36.02
C SER A 5 -32.99 -4.40 35.69
N LYS A 6 -31.90 -4.78 36.36
CA LYS A 6 -30.54 -4.33 36.09
C LYS A 6 -29.69 -5.36 35.35
N ASN A 7 -30.30 -6.45 34.86
CA ASN A 7 -29.62 -7.43 34.04
C ASN A 7 -29.46 -6.91 32.60
N ASN A 8 -28.34 -7.25 31.94
CA ASN A 8 -27.97 -6.74 30.62
C ASN A 8 -28.97 -7.05 29.48
N THR A 9 -29.95 -7.92 29.73
CA THR A 9 -31.00 -8.32 28.77
C THR A 9 -32.39 -7.85 29.15
N ALA A 10 -32.54 -7.12 30.27
CA ALA A 10 -33.84 -6.70 30.78
C ALA A 10 -34.39 -5.43 30.08
N THR A 11 -33.54 -4.70 29.36
CA THR A 11 -33.92 -3.49 28.62
C THR A 11 -33.86 -3.72 27.11
N HIS A 12 -34.79 -3.12 26.38
CA HIS A 12 -34.90 -3.22 24.91
C HIS A 12 -33.86 -2.38 24.16
N HIS A 13 -33.13 -1.53 24.88
CA HIS A 13 -32.04 -0.73 24.33
C HIS A 13 -30.75 -1.06 25.08
N PHE A 14 -29.66 -1.26 24.36
CA PHE A 14 -28.37 -1.43 25.01
C PHE A 14 -27.95 -0.13 25.71
N THR A 15 -27.54 -0.25 26.97
CA THR A 15 -26.88 0.84 27.69
C THR A 15 -25.52 1.16 27.07
N TYR A 16 -24.96 2.34 27.37
CA TYR A 16 -23.63 2.70 26.86
C TYR A 16 -22.56 1.64 27.22
N HIS A 17 -22.60 1.13 28.45
CA HIS A 17 -21.66 0.11 28.92
C HIS A 17 -21.80 -1.21 28.14
N GLU A 18 -23.03 -1.65 27.86
CA GLU A 18 -23.31 -2.83 27.04
C GLU A 18 -22.87 -2.64 25.58
N LYS A 19 -23.10 -1.45 24.99
CA LYS A 19 -22.63 -1.12 23.64
C LYS A 19 -21.12 -1.19 23.52
N VAL A 20 -20.39 -0.68 24.51
CA VAL A 20 -18.93 -0.74 24.58
C VAL A 20 -18.45 -2.19 24.77
N ALA A 21 -19.08 -2.96 25.66
CA ALA A 21 -18.75 -4.37 25.92
C ALA A 21 -19.03 -5.28 24.71
N ALA A 22 -20.15 -5.08 24.03
CA ALA A 22 -20.50 -5.76 22.79
C ALA A 22 -19.67 -5.27 21.59
N GLY A 23 -18.95 -4.16 21.75
CA GLY A 23 -18.05 -3.61 20.73
C GLY A 23 -18.77 -2.97 19.55
N HIS A 24 -19.97 -2.42 19.77
CA HIS A 24 -20.75 -1.69 18.77
C HIS A 24 -20.23 -0.25 18.58
N GLY A 25 -20.32 0.25 17.35
CA GLY A 25 -19.93 1.62 17.00
C GLY A 25 -18.43 1.81 16.85
N THR A 26 -17.95 3.05 17.03
CA THR A 26 -16.53 3.39 16.87
C THR A 26 -15.75 3.09 18.14
N LEU A 27 -14.88 2.08 18.08
CA LEU A 27 -13.99 1.76 19.18
C LEU A 27 -12.77 2.68 19.14
N LYS A 28 -12.55 3.40 20.25
CA LYS A 28 -11.39 4.27 20.44
C LYS A 28 -10.48 3.66 21.49
N ARG A 29 -9.18 3.52 21.19
CA ARG A 29 -8.15 3.16 22.17
C ARG A 29 -6.97 4.11 22.08
N ARG A 30 -6.41 4.47 23.23
CA ARG A 30 -5.23 5.32 23.31
C ARG A 30 -3.96 4.47 23.28
N TYR A 31 -3.00 4.87 22.46
CA TYR A 31 -1.68 4.27 22.42
C TYR A 31 -0.82 4.74 23.61
N GLY A 32 0.01 3.85 24.15
CA GLY A 32 1.01 4.20 25.16
C GLY A 32 2.24 4.87 24.55
N LYS A 33 3.17 5.33 25.40
CA LYS A 33 4.49 5.83 24.95
C LYS A 33 5.24 4.77 24.13
N ASP A 34 5.13 3.51 24.54
CA ASP A 34 5.85 2.38 23.93
C ASP A 34 5.43 2.08 22.50
N SER A 35 4.24 2.53 22.09
CA SER A 35 3.74 2.38 20.71
C SER A 35 4.20 3.52 19.79
N GLN A 36 4.94 4.49 20.32
CA GLN A 36 5.37 5.69 19.59
C GLN A 36 6.88 5.64 19.35
N LEU A 37 7.30 5.99 18.13
CA LEU A 37 8.72 6.00 17.79
C LEU A 37 9.39 7.25 18.36
N ALA A 38 10.39 7.06 19.22
CA ALA A 38 11.21 8.16 19.72
C ALA A 38 12.06 8.80 18.60
N PHE A 39 12.40 10.06 18.77
CA PHE A 39 13.29 10.75 17.82
C PHE A 39 14.71 10.17 17.87
N GLY A 40 15.32 9.99 16.69
CA GLY A 40 16.64 9.36 16.57
C GLY A 40 16.63 7.84 16.42
N CYS A 41 15.45 7.22 16.35
CA CYS A 41 15.31 5.81 16.01
C CYS A 41 15.06 5.60 14.51
N CYS A 42 15.49 4.44 14.00
CA CYS A 42 15.27 4.04 12.62
C CYS A 42 13.82 3.61 12.43
N CYS A 43 13.13 4.14 11.42
CA CYS A 43 11.73 3.78 11.16
C CYS A 43 11.54 2.32 10.70
N LEU A 44 12.61 1.62 10.31
CA LEU A 44 12.55 0.24 9.82
C LEU A 44 12.91 -0.78 10.90
N CYS A 45 14.04 -0.60 11.58
CA CYS A 45 14.47 -1.53 12.62
C CYS A 45 14.02 -1.13 14.02
N LEU A 46 13.42 0.06 14.19
CA LEU A 46 12.93 0.64 15.45
C LEU A 46 14.00 0.81 16.54
N LYS A 47 15.28 0.57 16.21
CA LYS A 47 16.41 0.76 17.11
C LYS A 47 16.89 2.21 17.08
N PRO A 48 17.45 2.71 18.19
CA PRO A 48 18.09 4.02 18.22
C PRO A 48 19.30 4.02 17.27
N ILE A 49 19.35 4.94 16.29
CA ILE A 49 20.41 4.98 15.26
C ILE A 49 21.71 5.53 15.83
N LEU A 50 22.74 4.69 15.91
CA LEU A 50 24.07 5.11 16.33
C LEU A 50 24.82 5.73 15.15
N ASP A 51 25.83 6.57 15.45
CA ASP A 51 26.66 7.16 14.39
C ASP A 51 27.40 6.10 13.55
N LYS A 52 27.70 4.94 14.15
CA LYS A 52 28.29 3.77 13.46
C LYS A 52 27.41 3.21 12.34
N ASP A 53 26.09 3.38 12.45
CA ASP A 53 25.12 2.85 11.48
C ASP A 53 24.87 3.81 10.30
N GLU A 54 25.62 4.92 10.24
CA GLU A 54 25.53 6.00 9.26
C GLU A 54 24.08 6.47 9.04
N PRO A 55 23.56 7.38 9.90
CA PRO A 55 22.17 7.80 9.83
C PRO A 55 21.89 8.53 8.50
N LEU A 56 20.80 8.14 7.84
CA LEU A 56 20.31 8.76 6.62
C LEU A 56 18.89 9.31 6.85
N ALA A 57 18.64 10.52 6.35
CA ALA A 57 17.31 11.12 6.29
C ALA A 57 16.74 11.07 4.88
N SER A 58 15.45 10.75 4.76
CA SER A 58 14.70 10.96 3.52
C SER A 58 14.29 12.42 3.35
N PRO A 59 13.97 12.87 2.13
CA PRO A 59 13.43 14.22 1.88
C PRO A 59 12.12 14.49 2.63
N CYS A 60 11.37 13.44 2.95
CA CYS A 60 10.12 13.51 3.72
C CYS A 60 10.35 13.64 5.23
N GLY A 61 11.60 13.58 5.69
CA GLY A 61 11.95 13.81 7.09
C GLY A 61 12.02 12.55 7.97
N TYR A 62 12.03 11.35 7.39
CA TYR A 62 12.18 10.10 8.14
C TYR A 62 13.65 9.69 8.26
N LEU A 63 14.03 9.10 9.41
CA LEU A 63 15.38 8.66 9.70
C LEU A 63 15.54 7.14 9.55
N PHE A 64 16.67 6.74 8.99
CA PHE A 64 17.00 5.34 8.73
C PHE A 64 18.48 5.04 9.01
N CYS A 65 18.78 3.80 9.40
CA CYS A 65 20.12 3.25 9.27
C CYS A 65 20.44 3.01 7.80
N LYS A 66 21.67 3.26 7.35
CA LYS A 66 22.07 3.05 5.96
C LYS A 66 21.80 1.63 5.46
N GLY A 67 22.15 0.62 6.25
CA GLY A 67 21.92 -0.79 5.90
C GLY A 67 20.43 -1.10 5.69
N CYS A 68 19.56 -0.64 6.58
CA CYS A 68 18.12 -0.92 6.52
C CYS A 68 17.45 -0.28 5.30
N ILE A 69 17.73 1.00 5.02
CA ILE A 69 17.12 1.67 3.87
C ILE A 69 17.64 1.11 2.56
N TYR A 70 18.93 0.74 2.48
CA TYR A 70 19.48 0.13 1.28
C TYR A 70 18.90 -1.25 1.02
N ALA A 71 18.77 -2.09 2.06
CA ALA A 71 18.12 -3.39 1.94
C ALA A 71 16.68 -3.26 1.41
N ASN A 72 15.91 -2.29 1.93
CA ASN A 72 14.55 -2.04 1.46
C ASN A 72 14.50 -1.55 0.01
N LEU A 73 15.36 -0.61 -0.38
CA LEU A 73 15.40 -0.12 -1.77
C LEU A 73 15.83 -1.22 -2.75
N LEU A 74 16.73 -2.11 -2.34
CA LEU A 74 17.11 -3.27 -3.15
C LEU A 74 15.95 -4.27 -3.29
N ALA A 75 15.26 -4.58 -2.19
CA ALA A 75 14.09 -5.45 -2.22
C ALA A 75 12.99 -4.88 -3.13
N GLN A 76 12.71 -3.57 -3.03
CA GLN A 76 11.73 -2.92 -3.91
C GLN A 76 12.13 -3.02 -5.39
N LYS A 77 13.41 -2.80 -5.74
CA LYS A 77 13.86 -2.96 -7.12
C LYS A 77 13.72 -4.39 -7.64
N GLN A 78 13.96 -5.38 -6.78
CA GLN A 78 13.76 -6.78 -7.13
C GLN A 78 12.28 -7.08 -7.38
N GLN A 79 11.38 -6.59 -6.52
CA GLN A 79 9.94 -6.73 -6.70
C GLN A 79 9.46 -6.04 -7.99
N ILE A 80 9.86 -4.79 -8.22
CA ILE A 80 9.53 -4.06 -9.46
C ILE A 80 9.97 -4.85 -10.70
N LYS A 81 11.16 -5.46 -10.68
CA LYS A 81 11.63 -6.29 -11.80
C LYS A 81 10.74 -7.52 -12.03
N LEU A 82 10.30 -8.18 -10.96
CA LEU A 82 9.40 -9.34 -11.05
C LEU A 82 8.01 -8.92 -11.55
N ASP A 83 7.48 -7.81 -11.03
CA ASP A 83 6.18 -7.27 -11.40
C ASP A 83 6.16 -6.84 -12.87
N LEU A 84 7.23 -6.21 -13.36
CA LEU A 84 7.38 -5.83 -14.77
C LEU A 84 7.43 -7.06 -15.68
N ALA A 85 8.20 -8.08 -15.32
CA ALA A 85 8.24 -9.33 -16.09
C ALA A 85 6.87 -10.03 -16.12
N ALA A 86 6.14 -10.04 -15.00
CA ALA A 86 4.78 -10.59 -14.95
C ALA A 86 3.80 -9.78 -15.81
N TYR A 87 3.95 -8.45 -15.84
CA TYR A 87 3.16 -7.56 -16.67
C TYR A 87 3.43 -7.76 -18.17
N GLU A 88 4.70 -7.90 -18.57
CA GLU A 88 5.12 -8.18 -19.95
C GLU A 88 4.51 -9.50 -20.45
N VAL A 89 4.62 -10.58 -19.66
CA VAL A 89 3.99 -11.88 -19.97
C VAL A 89 2.47 -11.75 -20.12
N GLN A 90 1.83 -10.94 -19.28
CA GLN A 90 0.41 -10.70 -19.36
C GLN A 90 0.02 -9.89 -20.61
N GLU A 91 0.82 -8.91 -21.00
CA GLU A 91 0.60 -8.09 -22.20
C GLU A 91 0.75 -8.93 -23.47
N GLU A 92 1.78 -9.76 -23.56
CA GLU A 92 1.97 -10.72 -24.66
C GLU A 92 0.80 -11.71 -24.77
N ALA A 93 0.32 -12.24 -23.63
CA ALA A 93 -0.83 -13.14 -23.61
C ALA A 93 -2.13 -12.44 -24.07
N LYS A 94 -2.31 -11.15 -23.74
CA LYS A 94 -3.44 -10.34 -24.22
C LYS A 94 -3.33 -10.10 -25.73
N GLN A 95 -2.17 -9.68 -26.22
CA GLN A 95 -1.93 -9.47 -27.64
C GLN A 95 -2.15 -10.75 -28.45
N ALA A 96 -1.65 -11.91 -27.96
CA ALA A 96 -1.86 -13.20 -28.61
C ALA A 96 -3.35 -13.61 -28.67
N LYS A 97 -4.12 -13.34 -27.60
CA LYS A 97 -5.58 -13.55 -27.61
C LYS A 97 -6.27 -12.63 -28.61
N GLU A 98 -5.93 -11.33 -28.61
CA GLU A 98 -6.51 -10.36 -29.55
C GLU A 98 -6.18 -10.71 -31.00
N ASP A 99 -4.97 -11.14 -31.30
CA ASP A 99 -4.56 -11.53 -32.66
C ASP A 99 -5.20 -12.86 -33.09
N ALA A 100 -5.35 -13.82 -32.17
CA ALA A 100 -6.12 -15.04 -32.42
C ALA A 100 -7.60 -14.74 -32.69
N GLU A 101 -8.19 -13.79 -31.96
CA GLU A 101 -9.56 -13.32 -32.17
C GLU A 101 -9.72 -12.59 -33.51
N LYS A 102 -8.78 -11.69 -33.87
CA LYS A 102 -8.75 -11.01 -35.17
C LYS A 102 -8.63 -12.03 -36.30
N LEU A 103 -7.66 -12.95 -36.24
CA LEU A 103 -7.49 -14.01 -37.23
C LEU A 103 -8.73 -14.91 -37.33
N ALA A 104 -9.37 -15.25 -36.22
CA ALA A 104 -10.61 -16.03 -36.22
C ALA A 104 -11.79 -15.24 -36.84
N SER A 105 -11.87 -13.92 -36.59
CA SER A 105 -12.88 -13.05 -37.18
C SER A 105 -12.66 -12.87 -38.68
N GLU A 106 -11.42 -12.68 -39.12
CA GLU A 106 -11.02 -12.59 -40.52
C GLU A 106 -11.30 -13.90 -41.25
N ARG A 107 -10.97 -15.05 -40.64
CA ARG A 107 -11.34 -16.37 -41.18
C ARG A 107 -12.84 -16.52 -41.36
N LYS A 108 -13.65 -16.15 -40.35
CA LYS A 108 -15.12 -16.19 -40.46
C LYS A 108 -15.64 -15.26 -41.55
N MET A 109 -15.07 -14.07 -41.68
CA MET A 109 -15.47 -13.08 -42.68
C MET A 109 -15.08 -13.54 -44.09
N LEU A 110 -13.89 -14.12 -44.25
CA LEU A 110 -13.45 -14.76 -45.49
C LEU A 110 -14.32 -15.95 -45.85
N GLU A 111 -14.61 -16.88 -44.92
CA GLU A 111 -15.55 -17.99 -45.15
C GLU A 111 -16.94 -17.52 -45.58
N ALA A 112 -17.45 -16.44 -44.96
CA ALA A 112 -18.73 -15.84 -45.36
C ALA A 112 -18.66 -15.22 -46.77
N SER A 113 -17.55 -14.55 -47.11
CA SER A 113 -17.36 -13.89 -48.41
C SER A 113 -17.06 -14.85 -49.57
N LEU A 114 -16.30 -15.91 -49.31
CA LEU A 114 -15.95 -16.95 -50.28
C LEU A 114 -17.15 -17.84 -50.61
N GLY A 115 -18.29 -17.67 -49.92
CA GLY A 115 -19.53 -18.32 -50.27
C GLY A 115 -19.31 -19.82 -50.48
N MET A 116 -18.55 -20.48 -49.58
CA MET A 116 -18.53 -21.93 -49.52
C MET A 116 -19.91 -22.34 -49.00
N SER A 117 -20.90 -22.22 -49.88
CA SER A 117 -22.18 -22.85 -49.74
C SER A 117 -21.83 -24.29 -49.45
N ARG A 118 -22.08 -24.73 -48.20
CA ARG A 118 -22.42 -26.13 -47.96
C ARG A 118 -23.29 -26.53 -49.15
N PRO A 119 -22.96 -27.58 -49.91
CA PRO A 119 -23.80 -27.97 -51.03
C PRO A 119 -25.23 -27.98 -50.52
N LYS A 120 -26.05 -27.06 -51.02
CA LYS A 120 -27.48 -27.12 -50.76
C LYS A 120 -27.88 -28.37 -51.53
N ASP A 121 -28.01 -29.48 -50.80
CA ASP A 121 -28.58 -30.71 -51.30
C ASP A 121 -29.94 -30.35 -51.91
N PHE A 122 -29.94 -30.12 -53.22
CA PHE A 122 -31.15 -29.88 -53.98
C PHE A 122 -31.82 -31.25 -54.15
N MET A 123 -33.01 -31.36 -53.56
CA MET A 123 -33.96 -32.49 -53.57
C MET A 123 -33.61 -33.66 -52.63
N LYS A 124 -34.11 -33.60 -51.39
CA LYS A 124 -34.19 -34.77 -50.49
C LYS A 124 -35.52 -35.49 -50.66
N SER A 125 -35.45 -36.78 -50.97
CA SER A 125 -36.57 -37.73 -51.10
C SER A 125 -37.43 -37.77 -49.82
N ALA A 126 -38.70 -38.18 -49.95
CA ALA A 126 -39.64 -38.33 -48.83
C ALA A 126 -39.10 -39.23 -47.68
N GLU A 127 -38.21 -40.17 -47.99
CA GLU A 127 -37.55 -41.04 -47.00
C GLU A 127 -36.51 -40.31 -46.16
N GLU A 128 -35.82 -39.30 -46.71
CA GLU A 128 -34.90 -38.45 -45.94
C GLU A 128 -35.64 -37.46 -45.04
N ARG A 129 -36.85 -37.00 -45.43
CA ARG A 129 -37.72 -36.21 -44.54
C ARG A 129 -38.16 -36.98 -43.31
N ALA A 130 -38.45 -38.28 -43.46
CA ALA A 130 -38.78 -39.14 -42.32
C ALA A 130 -37.57 -39.33 -41.39
N LYS A 131 -36.36 -39.52 -41.93
CA LYS A 131 -35.12 -39.59 -41.14
C LYS A 131 -34.82 -38.27 -40.42
N LEU A 132 -35.03 -37.12 -41.06
CA LEU A 132 -34.87 -35.79 -40.45
C LEU A 132 -35.89 -35.53 -39.31
N GLN A 133 -37.13 -36.03 -39.43
CA GLN A 133 -38.13 -35.94 -38.35
C GLN A 133 -37.84 -36.85 -37.15
N VAL A 134 -37.15 -37.97 -37.38
CA VAL A 134 -36.64 -38.83 -36.30
C VAL A 134 -35.41 -38.19 -35.66
N MET A 135 -34.52 -37.58 -36.44
CA MET A 135 -33.37 -36.82 -35.95
C MET A 135 -33.76 -35.55 -35.19
N SER A 136 -34.87 -34.88 -35.52
CA SER A 136 -35.37 -33.73 -34.75
C SER A 136 -35.98 -34.10 -33.40
N LYS A 137 -36.20 -35.40 -33.13
CA LYS A 137 -36.65 -35.93 -31.84
C LYS A 137 -35.50 -36.48 -30.99
N VAL A 138 -34.29 -36.54 -31.55
CA VAL A 138 -33.06 -36.84 -30.83
C VAL A 138 -32.39 -35.50 -30.57
N ASP A 139 -32.16 -35.16 -29.30
CA ASP A 139 -31.39 -33.97 -28.94
C ASP A 139 -30.04 -33.99 -29.67
N LEU A 140 -29.95 -33.23 -30.76
CA LEU A 140 -28.74 -33.00 -31.56
C LEU A 140 -27.94 -31.82 -31.00
N GLU A 141 -28.26 -31.36 -29.79
CA GLU A 141 -27.41 -30.43 -29.08
C GLU A 141 -26.10 -31.12 -28.81
N THR A 142 -25.05 -30.61 -29.45
CA THR A 142 -23.69 -31.07 -29.21
C THR A 142 -23.39 -30.93 -27.71
N THR A 143 -22.61 -31.84 -27.15
CA THR A 143 -22.21 -31.79 -25.72
C THR A 143 -21.67 -30.41 -25.32
N ASP A 144 -21.08 -29.69 -26.27
CA ASP A 144 -20.53 -28.35 -26.14
C ASP A 144 -21.60 -27.25 -25.99
N GLU A 145 -22.79 -27.41 -26.57
CA GLU A 145 -23.90 -26.48 -26.44
C GLU A 145 -24.55 -26.59 -25.06
N LYS A 146 -24.81 -27.83 -24.61
CA LYS A 146 -25.29 -28.10 -23.25
C LYS A 146 -24.31 -27.58 -22.19
N ALA A 147 -23.01 -27.78 -22.40
CA ALA A 147 -21.97 -27.27 -21.51
C ALA A 147 -21.94 -25.73 -21.43
N LYS A 148 -22.21 -25.01 -22.54
CA LYS A 148 -22.29 -23.54 -22.55
C LYS A 148 -23.52 -23.02 -21.80
N GLU A 149 -24.66 -23.68 -21.95
CA GLU A 149 -25.89 -23.33 -21.24
C GLU A 149 -25.79 -23.58 -19.73
N LEU A 150 -25.20 -24.71 -19.34
CA LEU A 150 -24.84 -25.03 -17.96
C LEU A 150 -23.88 -23.96 -17.40
N LYS A 151 -22.84 -23.58 -18.14
CA LYS A 151 -21.91 -22.52 -17.71
C LYS A 151 -22.58 -21.16 -17.53
N ARG A 152 -23.61 -20.85 -18.34
CA ARG A 152 -24.39 -19.59 -18.20
C ARG A 152 -25.31 -19.60 -16.99
N THR A 153 -25.85 -20.76 -16.63
CA THR A 153 -26.90 -20.89 -15.60
C THR A 153 -26.36 -21.27 -14.23
N SER A 154 -25.22 -21.97 -14.16
CA SER A 154 -24.68 -22.53 -12.92
C SER A 154 -23.37 -21.85 -12.48
N PHE A 155 -23.45 -20.54 -12.21
CA PHE A 155 -22.35 -19.72 -11.65
C PHE A 155 -21.75 -20.27 -10.34
N TRP A 156 -22.52 -21.05 -9.58
CA TRP A 156 -22.15 -21.60 -8.27
C TRP A 156 -21.29 -22.87 -8.35
N VAL A 157 -21.14 -23.46 -9.55
CA VAL A 157 -20.23 -24.58 -9.79
C VAL A 157 -18.82 -24.02 -9.99
N PRO A 158 -17.80 -24.48 -9.24
CA PRO A 158 -16.45 -23.89 -9.26
C PRO A 158 -15.86 -23.69 -10.66
N ASP A 159 -16.03 -24.64 -11.58
CA ASP A 159 -15.51 -24.59 -12.95
C ASP A 159 -16.23 -23.57 -13.86
N PHE A 160 -17.42 -23.13 -13.46
CA PHE A 160 -18.26 -22.19 -14.20
C PHE A 160 -18.36 -20.82 -13.53
N THR A 161 -17.62 -20.62 -12.43
CA THR A 161 -17.45 -19.28 -11.86
C THR A 161 -16.72 -18.39 -12.88
N PRO A 162 -17.26 -17.21 -13.23
CA PRO A 162 -16.56 -16.24 -14.04
C PRO A 162 -15.36 -15.76 -13.25
N THR A 163 -14.20 -16.33 -13.57
CA THR A 163 -12.94 -15.90 -13.01
C THR A 163 -12.65 -14.53 -13.62
N ALA A 164 -12.69 -13.48 -12.79
CA ALA A 164 -12.21 -12.18 -13.23
C ALA A 164 -10.73 -12.34 -13.58
N GLU A 165 -10.37 -12.10 -14.85
CA GLU A 165 -8.97 -12.07 -15.24
C GLU A 165 -8.28 -10.98 -14.41
N VAL A 166 -7.35 -11.38 -13.55
CA VAL A 166 -6.56 -10.44 -12.74
C VAL A 166 -5.67 -9.67 -13.69
N THR A 167 -6.15 -8.53 -14.17
CA THR A 167 -5.37 -7.61 -14.99
C THR A 167 -4.43 -6.85 -14.07
N LEU A 168 -3.14 -7.19 -14.11
CA LEU A 168 -2.12 -6.42 -13.44
C LEU A 168 -2.07 -5.05 -14.12
N ALA A 169 -2.24 -3.99 -13.33
CA ALA A 169 -1.96 -2.64 -13.80
C ALA A 169 -0.46 -2.51 -14.08
N LYS A 170 -0.10 -1.61 -14.99
CA LYS A 170 1.30 -1.34 -15.28
C LYS A 170 2.05 -0.99 -13.97
N PRO A 171 3.07 -1.78 -13.57
CA PRO A 171 3.83 -1.53 -12.36
C PRO A 171 4.57 -0.18 -12.44
N ASP A 172 4.79 0.46 -11.29
CA ASP A 172 5.59 1.68 -11.20
C ASP A 172 7.10 1.35 -11.24
N ASP A 173 7.87 2.08 -12.04
CA ASP A 173 9.33 1.86 -12.18
C ASP A 173 10.16 2.43 -11.00
N PHE A 174 9.54 3.25 -10.15
CA PHE A 174 10.25 4.00 -9.12
C PHE A 174 10.13 3.34 -7.74
N THR A 175 11.25 3.29 -7.03
CA THR A 175 11.28 2.92 -5.60
C THR A 175 10.57 3.96 -4.74
N LYS A 176 9.95 3.52 -3.64
CA LYS A 176 9.11 4.33 -2.75
C LYS A 176 9.68 4.40 -1.33
N ASP A 177 9.46 5.53 -0.67
CA ASP A 177 9.72 5.69 0.76
C ASP A 177 8.86 4.69 1.56
N PRO A 178 9.44 3.90 2.47
CA PRO A 178 8.69 2.88 3.20
C PRO A 178 7.62 3.46 4.14
N MET A 179 7.81 4.69 4.62
CA MET A 179 6.85 5.37 5.50
C MET A 179 5.90 6.31 4.75
N SER A 180 6.40 7.03 3.74
CA SER A 180 5.61 8.06 3.04
C SER A 180 4.93 7.56 1.76
N GLY A 181 5.39 6.46 1.16
CA GLY A 181 4.93 5.97 -0.14
C GLY A 181 5.31 6.86 -1.35
N LYS A 182 6.04 7.97 -1.11
CA LYS A 182 6.51 8.89 -2.16
C LYS A 182 7.73 8.32 -2.89
N PRO A 183 7.99 8.70 -4.15
CA PRO A 183 9.14 8.20 -4.89
C PRO A 183 10.45 8.65 -4.23
N LEU A 184 11.35 7.69 -3.97
CA LEU A 184 12.64 7.92 -3.33
C LEU A 184 13.76 7.34 -4.19
N LYS A 185 14.76 8.16 -4.50
CA LYS A 185 16.02 7.71 -5.12
C LYS A 185 17.15 7.72 -4.08
N LEU A 186 18.13 6.83 -4.25
CA LEU A 186 19.28 6.73 -3.33
C LEU A 186 20.04 8.05 -3.16
N LYS A 187 20.19 8.83 -4.24
CA LYS A 187 20.86 10.14 -4.22
C LYS A 187 20.13 11.22 -3.41
N GLN A 188 18.86 11.00 -3.09
CA GLN A 188 18.05 11.94 -2.31
C GLN A 188 18.17 11.70 -0.80
N LEU A 189 18.77 10.59 -0.39
CA LEU A 189 19.08 10.32 1.02
C LEU A 189 20.23 11.23 1.46
N MET A 190 20.05 11.87 2.62
CA MET A 190 20.99 12.84 3.15
C MET A 190 21.67 12.25 4.39
N PRO A 191 23.01 12.31 4.51
CA PRO A 191 23.70 11.89 5.72
C PRO A 191 23.40 12.84 6.86
N VAL A 192 23.29 12.28 8.06
CA VAL A 192 22.92 13.02 9.28
C VAL A 192 23.89 12.67 10.40
N HIS A 193 24.27 13.68 11.17
CA HIS A 193 25.05 13.55 12.40
C HIS A 193 24.13 13.71 13.61
N LEU A 194 24.04 12.66 14.43
CA LEU A 194 23.15 12.63 15.59
C LEU A 194 23.96 12.81 16.87
N LYS A 195 24.08 14.06 17.34
CA LYS A 195 24.68 14.32 18.65
C LYS A 195 23.78 13.74 19.75
N ARG A 196 24.31 12.84 20.58
CA ARG A 196 23.59 12.25 21.72
C ARG A 196 24.09 12.77 23.05
N SER A 197 23.23 12.75 24.06
CA SER A 197 23.61 13.09 25.43
C SER A 197 24.45 11.99 26.05
N ASP A 198 25.54 12.35 26.72
CA ASP A 198 26.36 11.42 27.51
C ASP A 198 25.65 11.02 28.82
N ALA A 199 24.73 11.86 29.31
CA ALA A 199 23.94 11.59 30.50
C ALA A 199 22.75 10.68 30.17
N GLU A 200 22.80 9.43 30.62
CA GLU A 200 21.68 8.49 30.58
C GLU A 200 20.54 8.98 31.48
N THR A 201 19.56 9.65 30.91
CA THR A 201 18.31 9.91 31.63
C THR A 201 17.40 8.70 31.41
N LYS A 202 17.32 7.83 32.42
CA LYS A 202 16.44 6.64 32.44
C LYS A 202 16.81 5.53 31.42
N GLY A 203 18.09 5.36 31.10
CA GLY A 203 18.59 4.28 30.23
C GLY A 203 18.31 4.46 28.73
N GLU A 204 17.73 5.59 28.31
CA GLU A 204 17.50 5.95 26.90
C GLU A 204 18.46 7.10 26.52
N THR A 205 19.32 6.89 25.52
CA THR A 205 20.16 7.97 24.98
C THR A 205 19.33 8.88 24.09
N VAL A 206 19.22 10.16 24.45
CA VAL A 206 18.38 11.13 23.73
C VAL A 206 19.22 11.92 22.73
N VAL A 207 18.68 12.15 21.54
CA VAL A 207 19.32 13.01 20.54
C VAL A 207 19.17 14.47 20.95
N MET A 208 20.26 15.21 20.86
CA MET A 208 20.34 16.63 21.21
C MET A 208 20.43 17.51 19.98
N CYS A 209 19.92 18.73 20.11
CA CYS A 209 20.14 19.79 19.13
C CYS A 209 21.63 20.17 19.10
N ALA A 210 22.20 20.30 17.90
CA ALA A 210 23.63 20.56 17.72
C ALA A 210 24.07 21.94 18.28
N VAL A 211 23.19 22.94 18.22
CA VAL A 211 23.47 24.31 18.69
C VAL A 211 23.21 24.50 20.18
N SER A 212 22.02 24.10 20.66
CA SER A 212 21.60 24.39 22.04
C SER A 212 21.89 23.27 23.04
N ASN A 213 22.30 22.10 22.58
CA ASN A 213 22.44 20.89 23.40
C ASN A 213 21.16 20.50 24.17
N LYS A 214 19.99 21.00 23.76
CA LYS A 214 18.70 20.59 24.34
C LYS A 214 18.26 19.26 23.75
N ALA A 215 17.71 18.38 24.58
CA ALA A 215 17.18 17.09 24.18
C ALA A 215 15.94 17.26 23.27
N ILE A 216 15.95 16.60 22.11
CA ILE A 216 14.86 16.62 21.14
C ILE A 216 13.93 15.44 21.43
N THR A 217 12.78 15.72 22.03
CA THR A 217 11.74 14.73 22.31
C THR A 217 10.58 14.85 21.32
N HIS A 218 9.83 15.96 21.39
CA HIS A 218 8.62 16.21 20.58
C HIS A 218 8.73 17.45 19.68
N GLN A 219 9.78 18.24 19.88
CA GLN A 219 10.01 19.45 19.10
C GLN A 219 10.32 19.07 17.65
N LEU A 220 9.88 19.90 16.71
CA LEU A 220 10.15 19.71 15.28
C LEU A 220 11.63 19.93 14.99
N PRO A 221 12.37 18.88 14.62
CA PRO A 221 13.77 18.98 14.25
C PRO A 221 13.91 19.33 12.76
N VAL A 222 14.97 20.04 12.43
CA VAL A 222 15.29 20.46 11.07
C VAL A 222 16.72 20.04 10.78
N LEU A 223 16.91 19.38 9.64
CA LEU A 223 18.19 18.98 9.11
C LEU A 223 18.70 20.04 8.14
N LEU A 224 19.98 20.40 8.30
CA LEU A 224 20.72 21.20 7.33
C LEU A 224 21.53 20.27 6.41
N ARG A 225 21.14 20.18 5.14
CA ARG A 225 21.73 19.21 4.18
C ARG A 225 23.26 19.30 4.05
N PRO A 226 23.91 20.48 3.91
CA PRO A 226 25.35 20.55 3.64
C PRO A 226 26.20 20.19 4.84
N SER A 227 25.70 20.42 6.07
CA SER A 227 26.42 20.11 7.30
C SER A 227 25.99 18.80 7.95
N GLY A 228 24.84 18.23 7.54
CA GLY A 228 24.26 17.04 8.17
C GLY A 228 23.82 17.24 9.62
N GLN A 229 23.75 18.49 10.11
CA GLN A 229 23.48 18.80 11.51
C GLN A 229 21.98 18.99 11.76
N ILE A 230 21.51 18.54 12.93
CA ILE A 230 20.11 18.71 13.36
C ILE A 230 19.99 19.89 14.32
N ILE A 231 19.02 20.75 14.03
CA ILE A 231 18.69 21.94 14.81
C ILE A 231 17.18 21.93 15.10
N MET A 232 16.74 22.52 16.20
CA MET A 232 15.32 22.72 16.47
C MET A 232 14.75 23.83 15.58
N GLU A 233 13.47 23.74 15.20
CA GLU A 233 12.82 24.75 14.35
C GLU A 233 12.83 26.16 14.97
N SER A 234 12.78 26.29 16.30
CA SER A 234 12.89 27.60 16.96
C SER A 234 14.20 28.32 16.64
N LEU A 235 15.32 27.60 16.74
CA LEU A 235 16.64 28.15 16.45
C LEU A 235 16.90 28.36 14.96
N LEU A 236 16.18 27.62 14.10
CA LEU A 236 16.22 27.86 12.66
C LEU A 236 15.74 29.29 12.34
N LYS A 237 14.63 29.71 12.94
CA LYS A 237 14.02 31.03 12.71
C LYS A 237 14.92 32.16 13.17
N ASP A 238 15.54 31.99 14.33
CA ASP A 238 16.35 33.05 14.96
C ASP A 238 17.75 33.17 14.35
N MET A 239 18.42 32.05 14.05
CA MET A 239 19.85 32.07 13.68
C MET A 239 20.10 31.79 12.19
N VAL A 240 19.32 30.89 11.58
CA VAL A 240 19.64 30.34 10.25
C VAL A 240 18.91 31.10 9.13
N LEU A 241 17.63 31.42 9.29
CA LEU A 241 16.87 32.14 8.26
C LEU A 241 17.42 33.55 7.94
N PRO A 242 17.90 34.35 8.92
CA PRO A 242 18.41 35.69 8.63
C PRO A 242 19.74 35.66 7.87
N THR A 243 20.62 34.71 8.21
CA THR A 243 21.99 34.65 7.68
C THR A 243 22.14 33.66 6.52
N MET A 244 21.18 32.74 6.36
CA MET A 244 21.23 31.60 5.42
C MET A 244 22.56 30.84 5.48
N THR A 245 23.10 30.69 6.68
CA THR A 245 24.37 30.00 6.94
C THR A 245 24.24 29.04 8.11
N CYS A 246 24.94 27.91 8.04
CA CYS A 246 25.03 26.97 9.14
C CYS A 246 25.78 27.60 10.33
N PRO A 247 25.23 27.61 11.55
CA PRO A 247 25.88 28.23 12.71
C PRO A 247 27.12 27.47 13.21
N ILE A 248 27.25 26.18 12.86
CA ILE A 248 28.36 25.32 13.32
C ILE A 248 29.46 25.21 12.26
N SER A 249 29.08 25.02 10.98
CA SER A 249 30.04 24.78 9.90
C SER A 249 30.32 26.01 9.03
N GLY A 250 29.56 27.10 9.18
CA GLY A 250 29.69 28.31 8.35
C GLY A 250 29.30 28.13 6.88
N LEU A 251 28.78 26.95 6.48
CA LEU A 251 28.39 26.67 5.10
C LEU A 251 27.13 27.47 4.71
N LYS A 252 27.13 28.02 3.50
CA LYS A 252 25.97 28.73 2.94
C LYS A 252 24.85 27.74 2.60
N LEU A 253 23.62 28.12 2.94
CA LEU A 253 22.42 27.31 2.78
C LEU A 253 21.50 27.90 1.73
N ARG A 254 20.75 27.03 1.05
CA ARG A 254 19.58 27.41 0.25
C ARG A 254 18.31 26.93 0.94
N GLN A 255 17.16 27.50 0.58
CA GLN A 255 15.87 27.06 1.11
C GLN A 255 15.61 25.56 0.89
N LYS A 256 16.08 24.98 -0.22
CA LYS A 256 15.94 23.55 -0.52
C LYS A 256 16.77 22.64 0.38
N ASP A 257 17.78 23.18 1.05
CA ASP A 257 18.71 22.45 1.90
C ASP A 257 18.23 22.34 3.35
N ILE A 258 17.16 23.06 3.67
CA ILE A 258 16.46 22.99 4.95
C ILE A 258 15.39 21.91 4.83
N VAL A 259 15.58 20.79 5.54
CA VAL A 259 14.65 19.66 5.51
C VAL A 259 14.03 19.50 6.89
N HIS A 260 12.70 19.57 6.94
CA HIS A 260 11.95 19.34 8.17
C HIS A 260 11.90 17.84 8.44
N LEU A 261 12.36 17.42 9.62
CA LEU A 261 12.31 16.04 10.05
C LEU A 261 11.01 15.76 10.80
N GLN A 262 10.62 14.49 10.85
CA GLN A 262 9.49 14.05 11.66
C GLN A 262 9.84 14.17 13.15
N ALA A 263 8.93 14.76 13.92
CA ALA A 263 9.07 14.82 15.38
C ALA A 263 8.96 13.43 16.02
N GLY A 264 9.63 13.25 17.16
CA GLY A 264 9.49 12.05 17.98
C GLY A 264 8.08 11.93 18.55
N GLY A 265 7.52 10.72 18.49
CA GLY A 265 6.19 10.42 18.97
C GLY A 265 6.07 10.57 20.49
N SER A 266 4.96 11.15 20.93
CA SER A 266 4.62 11.35 22.35
C SER A 266 3.38 10.56 22.72
N SER A 267 3.16 10.31 24.02
CA SER A 267 1.86 9.83 24.53
C SER A 267 0.80 10.94 24.63
N PHE A 268 1.15 12.19 24.31
CA PHE A 268 0.26 13.34 24.39
C PHE A 268 -0.40 13.63 23.05
N SER A 269 -1.73 13.74 23.05
CA SER A 269 -2.55 14.02 21.87
C SER A 269 -2.34 15.41 21.27
N ALA A 270 -1.66 16.31 21.98
CA ALA A 270 -1.34 17.64 21.48
C ALA A 270 -0.30 17.63 20.35
N HIS A 271 0.57 16.61 20.32
CA HIS A 271 1.72 16.57 19.41
C HIS A 271 1.70 15.36 18.46
N SER A 272 1.02 14.28 18.84
CA SER A 272 1.01 13.02 18.08
C SER A 272 -0.40 12.46 17.94
N THR A 273 -0.59 11.62 16.92
CA THR A 273 -1.81 10.83 16.75
C THR A 273 -1.78 9.63 17.69
N VAL A 274 -2.35 9.80 18.88
CA VAL A 274 -2.32 8.78 19.96
C VAL A 274 -3.61 7.95 20.04
N GLU A 275 -4.59 8.19 19.17
CA GLU A 275 -5.87 7.48 19.18
C GLU A 275 -6.03 6.54 17.98
N ALA A 276 -6.25 5.25 18.26
CA ALA A 276 -6.72 4.28 17.30
C ALA A 276 -8.24 4.36 17.20
N LYS A 277 -8.80 4.42 15.99
CA LYS A 277 -10.24 4.34 15.75
C LYS A 277 -10.53 3.14 14.87
N LYS A 278 -11.37 2.22 15.35
CA LYS A 278 -11.90 1.10 14.55
C LYS A 278 -13.41 1.25 14.45
N TYR A 279 -13.90 1.45 13.23
CA TYR A 279 -15.32 1.42 12.96
C TYR A 279 -15.82 -0.03 12.99
N ARG A 280 -16.91 -0.26 13.71
CA ARG A 280 -17.72 -1.47 13.59
C ARG A 280 -19.15 -1.07 13.29
N PRO A 281 -19.85 -1.83 12.43
CA PRO A 281 -21.25 -1.58 12.16
C PRO A 281 -22.03 -1.62 13.47
N SER A 282 -22.76 -0.56 13.76
CA SER A 282 -23.74 -0.54 14.84
C SER A 282 -25.05 -1.10 14.33
N MET A 283 -25.69 -1.98 15.10
CA MET A 283 -27.11 -2.27 14.89
C MET A 283 -27.87 -1.05 15.41
N THR A 284 -28.30 -0.17 14.50
CA THR A 284 -29.35 0.82 14.78
C THR A 284 -30.70 0.18 14.63
#